data_AF-A0A379SB89-F1
#
_entry.id   AF-A0A379SB89-F1
#
_cell.length_a   1.000
_cell.length_b   1.000
_cell.length_c   1.000
_cell.angle_alpha   90.00
_cell.angle_beta   90.00
_cell.angle_gamma   90.00
#
_symmetry.space_group_name_H-M   'P 1'
#
loop_
_entity.id
_entity.type
_entity.pdbx_description
1 polymer ?
#
loop_
_entity_poly.entity_id
_entity_poly.type
_entity_poly.pdbx_seq_one_letter_code
_entity_poly.pdbx_strand_id
1 'polypeptide(L)'
;MQELSRIAECYVTAHPNAGLPNAFGEYDLDADTMAKHIANGASGLPEHRWRLLRHHAGTYCGDEPRGRRFAAAQTAGHPVACRLSGLEPLNIGDDSLFVNVGERTNVTGSAKFKRLIKEEKYSEALDVARQQVESGAQIIDINMDEGMLDAEAAMVRFLSLIAGEPDIARVPIMIDSSKWEVIEKGLKCIQGKGIVNSISMKEGVETFIHHAKLLRRYGAAVVVMAFDEQGQADTRERKIEICRRAYNILTKEVGFPPEDIIFDPNIFAGRDRY
;
A
#
# COMPACT_ATOMS: atom_id res chain seq x y z
N MET A 1 -4.73 -19.13 -9.58
CA MET A 1 -3.92 -18.89 -10.79
C MET A 1 -4.59 -17.93 -11.75
N GLN A 2 -5.84 -18.16 -12.15
CA GLN A 2 -6.56 -17.28 -13.08
C GLN A 2 -6.64 -15.83 -12.60
N GLU A 3 -7.04 -15.61 -11.34
CA GLU A 3 -7.16 -14.25 -10.79
C GLU A 3 -5.80 -13.53 -10.73
N LEU A 4 -4.75 -14.18 -10.21
CA LEU A 4 -3.39 -13.62 -10.23
C LEU A 4 -2.93 -13.29 -11.65
N SER A 5 -3.26 -14.13 -12.65
CA SER A 5 -2.86 -13.89 -14.06
C SER A 5 -3.61 -12.73 -14.70
N ARG A 6 -4.79 -12.39 -14.15
CA ARG A 6 -5.62 -11.25 -14.57
C ARG A 6 -5.09 -9.93 -14.03
N ILE A 7 -4.42 -9.91 -12.88
CA ILE A 7 -4.01 -8.67 -12.21
C ILE A 7 -2.49 -8.45 -12.17
N ALA A 8 -1.69 -9.50 -12.31
CA ALA A 8 -0.23 -9.39 -12.23
C ALA A 8 0.33 -8.67 -13.48
N GLU A 9 1.31 -7.80 -13.23
CA GLU A 9 2.15 -7.18 -14.26
C GLU A 9 3.39 -8.04 -14.57
N CYS A 10 3.53 -9.18 -13.90
CA CYS A 10 4.64 -10.11 -14.04
C CYS A 10 4.14 -11.52 -14.38
N TYR A 11 5.08 -12.43 -14.63
CA TYR A 11 4.77 -13.84 -14.82
C TYR A 11 4.20 -14.44 -13.53
N VAL A 12 3.11 -15.21 -13.65
CA VAL A 12 2.53 -15.95 -12.52
C VAL A 12 3.13 -17.34 -12.47
N THR A 13 3.74 -17.71 -11.33
CA THR A 13 4.21 -19.08 -11.09
C THR A 13 3.23 -19.84 -10.20
N ALA A 14 2.98 -21.12 -10.50
CA ALA A 14 2.12 -21.98 -9.69
C ALA A 14 2.79 -23.32 -9.39
N HIS A 15 2.75 -23.73 -8.13
CA HIS A 15 3.34 -24.96 -7.59
C HIS A 15 2.30 -25.68 -6.71
N PRO A 16 1.27 -26.30 -7.31
CA PRO A 16 0.24 -26.97 -6.53
C PRO A 16 0.79 -28.25 -5.87
N ASN A 17 0.26 -28.60 -4.69
CA ASN A 17 0.46 -29.91 -4.09
C ASN A 17 -0.25 -31.00 -4.92
N ALA A 18 0.17 -32.26 -4.76
CA ALA A 18 -0.47 -33.43 -5.38
C ALA A 18 -1.82 -33.77 -4.71
N GLY A 19 -2.77 -32.82 -4.74
CA GLY A 19 -4.04 -32.91 -4.03
C GLY A 19 -3.98 -32.40 -2.59
N LEU A 20 -5.08 -32.61 -1.86
CA LEU A 20 -5.12 -32.37 -0.41
C LEU A 20 -4.41 -33.51 0.32
N PRO A 21 -3.74 -33.24 1.45
CA PRO A 21 -3.16 -34.29 2.26
C PRO A 21 -4.28 -35.18 2.83
N ASN A 22 -4.06 -36.49 2.81
CA ASN A 22 -4.96 -37.46 3.43
C ASN A 22 -4.78 -37.45 4.98
N ALA A 23 -5.56 -38.26 5.69
CA ALA A 23 -5.52 -38.33 7.15
C ALA A 23 -4.15 -38.77 7.74
N PHE A 24 -3.27 -39.32 6.92
CA PHE A 24 -1.91 -39.73 7.27
C PHE A 24 -0.86 -38.69 6.87
N GLY A 25 -1.25 -37.57 6.28
CA GLY A 25 -0.35 -36.53 5.78
C GLY A 25 0.29 -36.86 4.43
N GLU A 26 -0.19 -37.89 3.74
CA GLU A 26 0.31 -38.31 2.42
C GLU A 26 -0.54 -37.70 1.29
N TYR A 27 -0.08 -37.84 0.05
CA TYR A 27 -0.74 -37.31 -1.15
C TYR A 27 -1.11 -38.44 -2.11
N ASP A 28 -2.41 -38.56 -2.40
CA ASP A 28 -2.95 -39.68 -3.19
C ASP A 28 -3.03 -39.38 -4.70
N LEU A 29 -2.76 -38.13 -5.13
CA LEU A 29 -2.87 -37.73 -6.53
C LEU A 29 -1.62 -38.16 -7.32
N ASP A 30 -1.81 -39.05 -8.30
CA ASP A 30 -0.73 -39.49 -9.16
C ASP A 30 -0.27 -38.41 -10.17
N ALA A 31 0.90 -38.63 -10.79
CA ALA A 31 1.53 -37.68 -11.68
C ALA A 31 0.70 -37.37 -12.95
N ASP A 32 0.00 -38.35 -13.53
CA ASP A 32 -0.77 -38.16 -14.75
C ASP A 32 -2.04 -37.37 -14.48
N THR A 33 -2.72 -37.67 -13.37
CA THR A 33 -3.89 -36.92 -12.91
C THR A 33 -3.52 -35.49 -12.56
N MET A 34 -2.41 -35.29 -11.87
CA MET A 34 -1.86 -33.97 -11.54
C MET A 34 -1.53 -33.15 -12.81
N ALA A 35 -0.90 -33.77 -13.81
CA ALA A 35 -0.60 -33.11 -15.10
C ALA A 35 -1.86 -32.66 -15.84
N LYS A 36 -2.95 -33.45 -15.80
CA LYS A 36 -4.25 -33.07 -16.39
C LYS A 36 -4.89 -31.90 -15.66
N HIS A 37 -4.88 -31.89 -14.33
CA HIS A 37 -5.42 -30.76 -13.54
C HIS A 37 -4.68 -29.46 -13.82
N ILE A 38 -3.36 -29.55 -13.94
CA ILE A 38 -2.49 -28.44 -14.33
C ILE A 38 -2.84 -27.90 -15.72
N ALA A 39 -2.97 -28.78 -16.72
CA ALA A 39 -3.30 -28.39 -18.09
C ALA A 39 -4.69 -27.74 -18.17
N ASN A 40 -5.65 -28.30 -17.44
CA ASN A 40 -7.01 -27.75 -17.34
C ASN A 40 -7.05 -26.41 -16.60
N GLY A 41 -6.33 -26.26 -15.49
CA GLY A 41 -6.26 -25.01 -14.73
C GLY A 41 -5.64 -23.85 -15.52
N ALA A 42 -4.81 -24.17 -16.50
CA ALA A 42 -4.22 -23.24 -17.45
C ALA A 42 -5.00 -23.04 -18.74
N SER A 43 -5.97 -23.92 -19.03
CA SER A 43 -6.83 -23.77 -20.21
C SER A 43 -7.59 -22.44 -20.11
N GLY A 44 -7.39 -21.56 -21.08
CA GLY A 44 -7.97 -20.21 -21.12
C GLY A 44 -7.04 -19.07 -20.65
N LEU A 45 -5.83 -19.36 -20.17
CA LEU A 45 -4.82 -18.33 -19.90
C LEU A 45 -3.88 -18.16 -21.10
N PRO A 46 -3.53 -16.93 -21.51
CA PRO A 46 -2.51 -16.74 -22.54
C PRO A 46 -1.19 -17.42 -22.11
N GLU A 47 -0.63 -18.30 -22.97
CA GLU A 47 0.60 -19.08 -22.68
C GLU A 47 1.79 -18.22 -22.22
N HIS A 48 1.81 -16.93 -22.59
CA HIS A 48 2.88 -16.00 -22.26
C HIS A 48 2.81 -15.38 -20.86
N ARG A 49 1.81 -15.73 -20.01
CA ARG A 49 1.60 -15.06 -18.70
C ARG A 49 1.82 -15.92 -17.46
N TRP A 50 1.98 -17.23 -17.61
CA TRP A 50 2.14 -18.11 -16.45
C TRP A 50 3.26 -19.12 -16.67
N ARG A 51 3.88 -19.61 -15.60
CA ARG A 51 4.82 -20.73 -15.68
C ARG A 51 4.44 -21.75 -14.64
N LEU A 52 4.45 -22.99 -15.05
CA LEU A 52 4.22 -24.08 -14.13
C LEU A 52 5.50 -24.86 -13.94
N LEU A 53 5.92 -24.89 -12.69
CA LEU A 53 7.06 -25.68 -12.25
C LEU A 53 6.48 -26.96 -11.66
N ARG A 54 6.79 -28.09 -12.31
CA ARG A 54 6.41 -29.41 -11.83
C ARG A 54 7.30 -29.76 -10.65
N HIS A 55 6.71 -29.97 -9.47
CA HIS A 55 7.42 -30.60 -8.37
C HIS A 55 6.82 -31.97 -8.10
N HIS A 56 7.67 -33.00 -8.16
CA HIS A 56 7.40 -34.30 -7.56
C HIS A 56 7.61 -34.21 -6.06
N ALA A 57 6.79 -34.93 -5.30
CA ALA A 57 7.07 -35.22 -3.90
C ALA A 57 8.43 -35.94 -3.82
N GLY A 58 9.48 -35.23 -3.37
CA GLY A 58 10.75 -35.84 -2.98
C GLY A 58 12.05 -35.35 -3.64
N THR A 59 12.08 -34.35 -4.53
CA THR A 59 13.37 -33.83 -5.02
C THR A 59 13.35 -32.32 -5.27
N TYR A 60 13.93 -31.58 -4.32
CA TYR A 60 14.62 -30.33 -4.63
C TYR A 60 15.99 -30.73 -5.19
N CYS A 61 16.15 -30.73 -6.51
CA CYS A 61 17.47 -30.67 -7.11
C CYS A 61 17.37 -29.94 -8.44
N GLY A 62 18.26 -28.95 -8.60
CA GLY A 62 18.16 -27.92 -9.60
C GLY A 62 18.26 -28.45 -11.03
N ASP A 63 17.28 -28.06 -11.84
CA ASP A 63 17.54 -27.78 -13.24
C ASP A 63 17.69 -26.25 -13.34
N GLU A 64 18.91 -25.79 -13.59
CA GLU A 64 19.15 -24.44 -14.08
C GLU A 64 18.27 -24.21 -15.30
N PRO A 65 17.55 -23.07 -15.40
CA PRO A 65 16.79 -22.76 -16.59
C PRO A 65 17.79 -22.51 -17.74
N ARG A 66 18.09 -23.56 -18.53
CA ARG A 66 18.87 -23.43 -19.77
C ARG A 66 18.20 -22.41 -20.68
N GLY A 67 18.79 -21.23 -20.73
CA GLY A 67 19.05 -20.54 -21.99
C GLY A 67 17.88 -19.93 -22.74
N ARG A 68 16.77 -19.56 -22.10
CA ARG A 68 15.85 -18.56 -22.70
C ARG A 68 15.95 -17.26 -21.94
N ARG A 69 16.68 -16.28 -22.51
CA ARG A 69 16.51 -14.86 -22.16
C ARG A 69 15.03 -14.54 -22.30
N PHE A 70 14.44 -14.15 -21.18
CA PHE A 70 13.02 -13.82 -21.11
C PHE A 70 12.84 -12.46 -21.76
N ALA A 71 12.02 -12.39 -22.80
CA ALA A 71 11.47 -11.10 -23.20
C ALA A 71 10.65 -10.57 -22.01
N ALA A 72 10.72 -9.26 -21.77
CA ALA A 72 9.82 -8.60 -20.83
C ALA A 72 8.38 -9.03 -21.18
N ALA A 73 7.62 -9.49 -20.18
CA ALA A 73 6.24 -9.86 -20.41
C ALA A 73 5.53 -8.64 -21.03
N GLN A 74 4.94 -8.79 -22.22
CA GLN A 74 4.00 -7.81 -22.72
C GLN A 74 2.75 -7.90 -21.84
N THR A 75 2.69 -7.06 -20.83
CA THR A 75 1.48 -6.84 -20.05
C THR A 75 0.49 -6.11 -20.96
N ALA A 76 -0.39 -6.83 -21.65
CA ALA A 76 -1.68 -6.28 -22.09
C ALA A 76 -2.21 -5.31 -21.02
N GLY A 77 -2.50 -4.08 -21.43
CA GLY A 77 -2.66 -2.91 -20.57
C GLY A 77 -3.75 -3.12 -19.53
N HIS A 78 -3.33 -3.29 -18.28
CA HIS A 78 -4.24 -3.21 -17.15
C HIS A 78 -4.74 -1.77 -17.05
N PRO A 79 -6.02 -1.54 -16.67
CA PRO A 79 -6.48 -0.19 -16.36
C PRO A 79 -5.60 0.42 -15.27
N VAL A 80 -5.03 1.58 -15.58
CA VAL A 80 -4.26 2.40 -14.66
C VAL A 80 -5.22 2.91 -13.59
N ALA A 81 -4.92 2.65 -12.32
CA ALA A 81 -5.73 3.05 -11.19
C ALA A 81 -4.84 3.14 -9.95
N CYS A 82 -5.20 4.00 -8.98
CA CYS A 82 -4.56 3.98 -7.68
C CYS A 82 -5.00 2.70 -6.96
N ARG A 83 -4.05 1.79 -6.72
CA ARG A 83 -4.31 0.51 -6.06
C ARG A 83 -3.69 0.52 -4.68
N LEU A 84 -4.53 0.34 -3.68
CA LEU A 84 -4.16 0.27 -2.27
C LEU A 84 -4.64 -1.05 -1.68
N SER A 85 -4.11 -1.43 -0.53
CA SER A 85 -4.65 -2.59 0.19
C SER A 85 -4.41 -2.54 1.70
N GLY A 86 -5.39 -3.05 2.44
CA GLY A 86 -5.17 -3.68 3.73
C GLY A 86 -5.08 -5.19 3.52
N LEU A 87 -5.92 -5.95 4.21
CA LEU A 87 -6.21 -7.35 3.86
C LEU A 87 -7.09 -7.45 2.60
N GLU A 88 -7.88 -6.42 2.30
CA GLU A 88 -8.71 -6.32 1.12
C GLU A 88 -8.18 -5.24 0.15
N PRO A 89 -8.34 -5.43 -1.17
CA PRO A 89 -7.91 -4.44 -2.15
C PRO A 89 -8.89 -3.25 -2.21
N LEU A 90 -8.33 -2.03 -2.29
CA LEU A 90 -9.06 -0.80 -2.62
C LEU A 90 -8.52 -0.25 -3.94
N ASN A 91 -9.36 -0.25 -4.98
CA ASN A 91 -9.00 0.29 -6.29
C ASN A 91 -9.75 1.60 -6.52
N ILE A 92 -9.01 2.68 -6.74
CA ILE A 92 -9.54 4.02 -6.99
C ILE A 92 -9.26 4.37 -8.46
N GLY A 93 -10.32 4.44 -9.26
CA GLY A 93 -10.28 4.75 -10.69
C GLY A 93 -11.45 5.66 -11.09
N ASP A 94 -11.70 5.77 -12.40
CA ASP A 94 -12.66 6.72 -12.96
C ASP A 94 -14.11 6.52 -12.46
N ASP A 95 -14.50 5.27 -12.17
CA ASP A 95 -15.84 4.92 -11.68
C ASP A 95 -15.96 4.96 -10.14
N SER A 96 -14.89 5.33 -9.44
CA SER A 96 -14.90 5.39 -7.97
C SER A 96 -15.65 6.61 -7.46
N LEU A 97 -16.41 6.43 -6.38
CA LEU A 97 -16.97 7.53 -5.61
C LEU A 97 -15.89 8.20 -4.73
N PHE A 98 -16.27 9.24 -4.01
CA PHE A 98 -15.42 9.89 -3.02
C PHE A 98 -14.90 8.87 -1.99
N VAL A 99 -13.59 8.90 -1.75
CA VAL A 99 -12.92 7.99 -0.81
C VAL A 99 -12.83 8.66 0.56
N ASN A 100 -13.51 8.10 1.55
CA ASN A 100 -13.47 8.63 2.91
C ASN A 100 -12.22 8.15 3.65
N VAL A 101 -11.43 9.09 4.18
CA VAL A 101 -10.27 8.83 5.05
C VAL A 101 -10.67 9.12 6.50
N GLY A 102 -10.53 8.14 7.39
CA GLY A 102 -10.82 8.31 8.81
C GLY A 102 -9.68 9.01 9.55
N GLU A 103 -9.94 10.25 10.00
CA GLU A 103 -8.94 11.15 10.63
C GLU A 103 -8.87 11.08 12.18
N ARG A 104 -9.76 10.34 12.84
CA ARG A 104 -9.91 10.40 14.32
C ARG A 104 -8.79 9.70 15.09
N THR A 105 -7.98 8.89 14.39
CA THR A 105 -6.78 8.19 14.87
C THR A 105 -5.53 9.07 14.81
N ASN A 106 -5.70 10.34 15.19
CA ASN A 106 -4.68 11.37 15.12
C ASN A 106 -4.43 11.98 16.50
N VAL A 107 -3.21 11.80 17.04
CA VAL A 107 -2.83 12.31 18.37
C VAL A 107 -2.86 13.84 18.44
N THR A 108 -2.57 14.53 17.33
CA THR A 108 -2.61 16.00 17.26
C THR A 108 -4.04 16.51 17.10
N GLY A 109 -4.87 15.86 16.29
CA GLY A 109 -6.22 16.32 15.91
C GLY A 109 -7.36 15.83 16.79
N SER A 110 -7.18 14.74 17.55
CA SER A 110 -8.24 14.10 18.34
C SER A 110 -7.91 14.05 19.83
N ALA A 111 -8.56 14.90 20.63
CA ALA A 111 -8.35 14.95 22.08
C ALA A 111 -8.64 13.60 22.76
N LYS A 112 -9.66 12.87 22.27
CA LYS A 112 -9.99 11.52 22.75
C LYS A 112 -8.83 10.57 22.45
N PHE A 113 -8.38 10.50 21.20
CA PHE A 113 -7.32 9.57 20.79
C PHE A 113 -5.99 9.88 21.49
N LYS A 114 -5.62 11.16 21.57
CA LYS A 114 -4.46 11.64 22.35
C LYS A 114 -4.46 11.11 23.77
N ARG A 115 -5.60 11.23 24.48
CA ARG A 115 -5.74 10.72 25.84
C ARG A 115 -5.52 9.21 25.90
N LEU A 116 -6.15 8.46 24.98
CA LEU A 116 -6.06 7.00 24.96
C LEU A 116 -4.62 6.51 24.72
N ILE A 117 -3.89 7.13 23.78
CA ILE A 117 -2.50 6.77 23.51
C ILE A 117 -1.59 7.12 24.70
N LYS A 118 -1.76 8.32 25.30
CA LYS A 118 -0.96 8.75 26.47
C LYS A 118 -1.22 7.92 27.73
N GLU A 119 -2.44 7.44 27.92
CA GLU A 119 -2.83 6.57 29.02
C GLU A 119 -2.62 5.07 28.70
N GLU A 120 -2.02 4.76 27.54
CA GLU A 120 -1.81 3.39 27.04
C GLU A 120 -3.08 2.53 26.95
N LYS A 121 -4.23 3.16 26.75
CA LYS A 121 -5.54 2.51 26.56
C LYS A 121 -5.72 2.06 25.12
N TYR A 122 -4.85 1.16 24.67
CA TYR A 122 -4.78 0.72 23.28
C TYR A 122 -6.03 -0.02 22.81
N SER A 123 -6.73 -0.77 23.66
CA SER A 123 -7.99 -1.42 23.31
C SER A 123 -9.07 -0.40 22.93
N GLU A 124 -9.24 0.65 23.74
CA GLU A 124 -10.18 1.75 23.43
C GLU A 124 -9.72 2.56 22.20
N ALA A 125 -8.40 2.65 21.96
CA ALA A 125 -7.86 3.31 20.77
C ALA A 125 -8.17 2.52 19.49
N LEU A 126 -8.11 1.19 19.53
CA LEU A 126 -8.56 0.32 18.44
C LEU A 126 -10.05 0.49 18.16
N ASP A 127 -10.89 0.69 19.19
CA ASP A 127 -12.32 0.96 19.00
C ASP A 127 -12.56 2.25 18.20
N VAL A 128 -11.72 3.27 18.37
CA VAL A 128 -11.79 4.50 17.55
C VAL A 128 -11.52 4.19 16.09
N ALA A 129 -10.50 3.37 15.79
CA ALA A 129 -10.19 2.96 14.42
C ALA A 129 -11.33 2.12 13.82
N ARG A 130 -11.82 1.10 14.56
CA ARG A 130 -12.90 0.20 14.12
C ARG A 130 -14.19 0.97 13.80
N GLN A 131 -14.59 1.89 14.69
CA GLN A 131 -15.78 2.71 14.48
C GLN A 131 -15.72 3.53 13.19
N GLN A 132 -14.54 4.01 12.78
CA GLN A 132 -14.39 4.73 11.53
C GLN A 132 -14.63 3.82 10.31
N VAL A 133 -14.06 2.61 10.33
CA VAL A 133 -14.27 1.62 9.26
C VAL A 133 -15.74 1.20 9.18
N GLU A 134 -16.37 0.93 10.32
CA GLU A 134 -17.81 0.61 10.42
C GLU A 134 -18.70 1.75 9.94
N SER A 135 -18.26 3.00 10.12
CA SER A 135 -18.97 4.20 9.66
C SER A 135 -18.68 4.55 8.19
N GLY A 136 -17.95 3.71 7.46
CA GLY A 136 -17.71 3.85 6.01
C GLY A 136 -16.38 4.49 5.62
N ALA A 137 -15.43 4.65 6.54
CA ALA A 137 -14.06 5.01 6.16
C ALA A 137 -13.43 3.87 5.35
N GLN A 138 -12.89 4.22 4.18
CA GLN A 138 -12.24 3.28 3.26
C GLN A 138 -10.73 3.25 3.45
N ILE A 139 -10.17 4.25 4.14
CA ILE A 139 -8.77 4.36 4.54
C ILE A 139 -8.76 4.88 5.98
N ILE A 140 -7.80 4.46 6.80
CA ILE A 140 -7.59 5.02 8.14
C ILE A 140 -6.27 5.76 8.19
N ASP A 141 -6.33 7.04 8.58
CA ASP A 141 -5.16 7.90 8.82
C ASP A 141 -4.66 7.72 10.25
N ILE A 142 -3.36 7.49 10.42
CA ILE A 142 -2.75 7.23 11.73
C ILE A 142 -1.61 8.21 11.96
N ASN A 143 -1.81 9.09 12.93
CA ASN A 143 -0.81 10.07 13.35
C ASN A 143 -0.47 9.88 14.83
N MET A 144 0.83 9.68 15.10
CA MET A 144 1.39 9.52 16.44
C MET A 144 2.34 10.67 16.83
N ASP A 145 2.32 11.77 16.08
CA ASP A 145 3.18 12.91 16.35
C ASP A 145 2.69 13.65 17.60
N GLU A 146 3.51 13.64 18.64
CA GLU A 146 3.38 14.51 19.82
C GLU A 146 4.74 14.65 20.52
N GLY A 147 5.08 15.86 20.96
CA GLY A 147 6.40 16.20 21.52
C GLY A 147 6.77 15.44 22.80
N MET A 148 5.79 14.89 23.53
CA MET A 148 6.01 14.11 24.75
C MET A 148 5.89 12.60 24.53
N LEU A 149 5.62 12.14 23.31
CA LEU A 149 5.43 10.74 22.96
C LEU A 149 6.63 10.23 22.16
N ASP A 150 7.06 8.98 22.44
CA ASP A 150 7.90 8.25 21.50
C ASP A 150 7.04 7.83 20.30
N ALA A 151 6.99 8.70 19.28
CA ALA A 151 6.14 8.53 18.11
C ALA A 151 6.51 7.27 17.31
N GLU A 152 7.80 6.90 17.24
CA GLU A 152 8.22 5.67 16.55
C GLU A 152 7.68 4.43 17.27
N ALA A 153 7.86 4.35 18.59
CA ALA A 153 7.38 3.22 19.38
C ALA A 153 5.84 3.14 19.37
N ALA A 154 5.16 4.28 19.49
CA ALA A 154 3.70 4.34 19.45
C ALA A 154 3.14 3.91 18.08
N MET A 155 3.75 4.37 16.98
CA MET A 155 3.37 3.97 15.62
C MET A 155 3.51 2.46 15.44
N VAL A 156 4.68 1.90 15.78
CA VAL A 156 4.94 0.46 15.67
C VAL A 156 3.96 -0.35 16.51
N ARG A 157 3.73 0.05 17.78
CA ARG A 157 2.83 -0.65 18.69
C ARG A 157 1.39 -0.63 18.17
N PHE A 158 0.89 0.53 17.76
CA PHE A 158 -0.50 0.65 17.32
C PHE A 158 -0.77 -0.09 16.00
N LEU A 159 0.14 0.01 15.01
CA LEU A 159 0.01 -0.74 13.76
C LEU A 159 0.10 -2.25 13.97
N SER A 160 0.97 -2.71 14.88
CA SER A 160 1.07 -4.13 15.22
C SER A 160 -0.23 -4.66 15.83
N LEU A 161 -0.91 -3.84 16.64
CA LEU A 161 -2.21 -4.18 17.21
C LEU A 161 -3.31 -4.17 16.14
N ILE A 162 -3.33 -3.19 15.24
CA ILE A 162 -4.27 -3.15 14.11
C ILE A 162 -4.15 -4.40 13.24
N ALA A 163 -2.93 -4.90 13.00
CA ALA A 163 -2.72 -6.13 12.23
C ALA A 163 -3.39 -7.37 12.86
N GLY A 164 -3.63 -7.36 14.18
CA GLY A 164 -4.38 -8.39 14.89
C GLY A 164 -5.89 -8.25 14.84
N GLU A 165 -6.41 -7.17 14.26
CA GLU A 165 -7.84 -6.82 14.21
C GLU A 165 -8.33 -6.80 12.75
N PRO A 166 -8.85 -7.92 12.20
CA PRO A 166 -9.21 -8.02 10.79
C PRO A 166 -10.20 -6.96 10.29
N ASP A 167 -11.15 -6.56 11.13
CA ASP A 167 -12.15 -5.53 10.81
C ASP A 167 -11.53 -4.16 10.54
N ILE A 168 -10.36 -3.88 11.13
CA ILE A 168 -9.58 -2.66 10.91
C ILE A 168 -8.57 -2.91 9.78
N ALA A 169 -7.81 -4.00 9.86
CA ALA A 169 -6.74 -4.32 8.92
C ALA A 169 -7.22 -4.55 7.48
N ARG A 170 -8.52 -4.79 7.25
CA ARG A 170 -9.07 -4.95 5.89
C ARG A 170 -8.89 -3.72 5.01
N VAL A 171 -8.92 -2.50 5.57
CA VAL A 171 -8.76 -1.27 4.79
C VAL A 171 -7.29 -0.79 4.77
N PRO A 172 -6.86 -0.06 3.73
CA PRO A 172 -5.52 0.53 3.69
C PRO A 172 -5.28 1.53 4.82
N ILE A 173 -4.00 1.63 5.22
CA ILE A 173 -3.54 2.59 6.22
C ILE A 173 -2.82 3.76 5.55
N MET A 174 -3.16 4.97 5.97
CA MET A 174 -2.41 6.19 5.68
C MET A 174 -1.53 6.51 6.90
N ILE A 175 -0.21 6.41 6.71
CA ILE A 175 0.78 6.70 7.75
C ILE A 175 1.02 8.22 7.75
N ASP A 176 0.61 8.87 8.83
CA ASP A 176 0.73 10.32 9.00
C ASP A 176 1.82 10.70 10.01
N SER A 177 2.83 11.41 9.54
CA SER A 177 3.86 12.02 10.40
C SER A 177 4.65 13.08 9.64
N SER A 178 5.15 14.05 10.40
CA SER A 178 6.14 15.04 9.95
C SER A 178 7.58 14.53 9.97
N LYS A 179 7.84 13.33 10.55
CA LYS A 179 9.17 12.76 10.74
C LYS A 179 9.35 11.52 9.87
N TRP A 180 10.39 11.50 9.05
CA TRP A 180 10.66 10.38 8.14
C TRP A 180 10.87 9.05 8.88
N GLU A 181 11.54 9.09 10.04
CA GLU A 181 11.83 7.90 10.84
C GLU A 181 10.54 7.20 11.29
N VAL A 182 9.53 7.98 11.69
CA VAL A 182 8.21 7.47 12.09
C VAL A 182 7.47 6.88 10.87
N ILE A 183 7.50 7.58 9.73
CA ILE A 183 6.93 7.09 8.47
C ILE A 183 7.55 5.73 8.10
N GLU A 184 8.88 5.64 8.12
CA GLU A 184 9.58 4.44 7.69
C GLU A 184 9.30 3.25 8.62
N LYS A 185 9.22 3.49 9.94
CA LYS A 185 8.79 2.47 10.90
C LYS A 185 7.36 2.01 10.63
N GLY A 186 6.45 2.96 10.33
CA GLY A 186 5.07 2.65 9.98
C GLY A 186 4.95 1.79 8.72
N LEU A 187 5.66 2.15 7.66
CA LEU A 187 5.70 1.38 6.41
C LEU A 187 6.22 -0.05 6.59
N LYS A 188 7.16 -0.26 7.52
CA LYS A 188 7.69 -1.60 7.85
C LYS A 188 6.69 -2.46 8.65
N CYS A 189 5.62 -1.87 9.18
CA CYS A 189 4.63 -2.56 10.00
C CYS A 189 3.35 -2.92 9.24
N ILE A 190 3.07 -2.31 8.10
CA ILE A 190 1.85 -2.59 7.32
C ILE A 190 2.08 -3.72 6.32
N GLN A 191 1.08 -4.60 6.15
CA GLN A 191 1.14 -5.75 5.24
C GLN A 191 0.77 -5.38 3.80
N GLY A 192 -0.22 -4.50 3.63
CA GLY A 192 -0.74 -4.07 2.33
C GLY A 192 -0.10 -2.78 1.81
N LYS A 193 -0.52 -2.35 0.63
CA LYS A 193 -0.08 -1.10 0.02
C LYS A 193 -0.81 0.09 0.68
N GLY A 194 -0.13 0.74 1.61
CA GLY A 194 -0.61 1.96 2.28
C GLY A 194 -0.25 3.25 1.55
N ILE A 195 -0.54 4.36 2.24
CA ILE A 195 -0.27 5.73 1.78
C ILE A 195 0.62 6.42 2.80
N VAL A 196 1.54 7.29 2.35
CA VAL A 196 2.27 8.20 3.24
C VAL A 196 1.69 9.60 3.16
N ASN A 197 1.30 10.13 4.31
CA ASN A 197 0.85 11.50 4.53
C ASN A 197 1.88 12.22 5.43
N SER A 198 2.85 12.92 4.89
CA SER A 198 3.05 13.28 3.50
C SER A 198 4.53 13.56 3.25
N ILE A 199 4.88 13.85 2.00
CA ILE A 199 6.16 14.48 1.66
C ILE A 199 5.92 15.84 1.03
N SER A 200 6.93 16.70 1.05
CA SER A 200 6.89 18.02 0.44
C SER A 200 8.30 18.49 0.06
N MET A 201 8.40 19.64 -0.60
CA MET A 201 9.69 20.27 -0.93
C MET A 201 10.13 21.29 0.13
N LYS A 202 9.51 21.31 1.32
CA LYS A 202 9.85 22.22 2.42
C LYS A 202 11.33 22.20 2.79
N GLU A 203 11.93 21.02 2.82
CA GLU A 203 13.34 20.80 3.15
C GLU A 203 14.24 20.74 1.90
N GLY A 204 13.70 21.17 0.75
CA GLY A 204 14.38 21.14 -0.54
C GLY A 204 14.07 19.91 -1.39
N VAL A 205 14.42 20.03 -2.68
CA VAL A 205 14.16 19.00 -3.70
C VAL A 205 14.94 17.70 -3.45
N GLU A 206 16.17 17.79 -2.93
CA GLU A 206 17.00 16.60 -2.70
C GLU A 206 16.36 15.65 -1.69
N THR A 207 15.90 16.18 -0.55
CA THR A 207 15.16 15.42 0.47
C THR A 207 13.86 14.86 -0.08
N PHE A 208 13.11 15.66 -0.84
CA PHE A 208 11.88 15.21 -1.50
C PHE A 208 12.11 14.03 -2.45
N ILE A 209 13.15 14.09 -3.30
CA ILE A 209 13.55 12.99 -4.19
C ILE A 209 14.00 11.76 -3.40
N HIS A 210 14.75 11.96 -2.33
CA HIS A 210 15.22 10.87 -1.47
C HIS A 210 14.04 10.08 -0.88
N HIS A 211 13.11 10.78 -0.23
CA HIS A 211 11.89 10.19 0.32
C HIS A 211 11.05 9.52 -0.78
N ALA A 212 10.84 10.17 -1.91
CA ALA A 212 10.09 9.58 -3.03
C ALA A 212 10.72 8.28 -3.55
N LYS A 213 12.05 8.19 -3.64
CA LYS A 213 12.73 6.94 -4.03
C LYS A 213 12.52 5.82 -3.01
N LEU A 214 12.52 6.16 -1.72
CA LEU A 214 12.24 5.19 -0.65
C LEU A 214 10.79 4.74 -0.68
N LEU A 215 9.82 5.65 -0.81
CA LEU A 215 8.40 5.30 -0.93
C LEU A 215 8.14 4.37 -2.12
N ARG A 216 8.76 4.64 -3.27
CA ARG A 216 8.69 3.76 -4.44
C ARG A 216 9.28 2.37 -4.16
N ARG A 217 10.36 2.29 -3.38
CA ARG A 217 10.94 1.01 -2.96
C ARG A 217 10.03 0.24 -1.99
N TYR A 218 9.37 0.94 -1.06
CA TYR A 218 8.38 0.34 -0.17
C TYR A 218 7.07 -0.01 -0.88
N GLY A 219 6.81 0.58 -2.06
CA GLY A 219 5.60 0.35 -2.84
C GLY A 219 4.38 1.10 -2.32
N ALA A 220 4.57 2.20 -1.59
CA ALA A 220 3.48 3.01 -1.02
C ALA A 220 3.01 4.10 -2.00
N ALA A 221 1.72 4.45 -1.91
CA ALA A 221 1.21 5.70 -2.48
C ALA A 221 1.62 6.89 -1.62
N VAL A 222 1.52 8.11 -2.17
CA VAL A 222 2.05 9.31 -1.51
C VAL A 222 1.09 10.49 -1.61
N VAL A 223 0.84 11.13 -0.47
CA VAL A 223 0.29 12.49 -0.41
C VAL A 223 1.43 13.48 -0.51
N VAL A 224 1.32 14.40 -1.47
CA VAL A 224 2.26 15.50 -1.69
C VAL A 224 1.59 16.79 -1.28
N MET A 225 2.10 17.38 -0.18
CA MET A 225 1.62 18.68 0.28
C MET A 225 2.15 19.79 -0.61
N ALA A 226 1.32 20.80 -0.89
CA ALA A 226 1.75 22.02 -1.57
C ALA A 226 2.58 22.93 -0.65
N PHE A 227 3.75 22.44 -0.22
CA PHE A 227 4.71 23.14 0.63
C PHE A 227 6.10 23.00 -0.01
N ASP A 228 6.75 24.13 -0.30
CA ASP A 228 8.13 24.16 -0.83
C ASP A 228 9.06 25.01 0.04
N GLU A 229 10.27 25.28 -0.46
CA GLU A 229 11.30 26.03 0.25
C GLU A 229 10.87 27.47 0.60
N GLN A 230 9.85 28.01 -0.09
CA GLN A 230 9.32 29.35 0.16
C GLN A 230 8.15 29.35 1.15
N GLY A 231 7.70 28.18 1.60
CA GLY A 231 6.58 28.06 2.53
C GLY A 231 5.40 27.26 1.99
N GLN A 232 4.32 27.32 2.74
CA GLN A 232 3.07 26.67 2.40
C GLN A 232 2.31 27.49 1.34
N ALA A 233 1.77 26.82 0.31
CA ALA A 233 1.03 27.49 -0.76
C ALA A 233 -0.32 28.02 -0.27
N ASP A 234 -0.50 29.34 -0.26
CA ASP A 234 -1.71 30.04 0.19
C ASP A 234 -2.63 30.50 -0.96
N THR A 235 -2.06 30.83 -2.12
CA THR A 235 -2.78 31.25 -3.33
C THR A 235 -3.01 30.08 -4.30
N ARG A 236 -4.02 30.21 -5.16
CA ARG A 236 -4.33 29.21 -6.20
C ARG A 236 -3.13 29.01 -7.14
N GLU A 237 -2.47 30.09 -7.52
CA GLU A 237 -1.33 30.10 -8.42
C GLU A 237 -0.15 29.33 -7.81
N ARG A 238 0.17 29.60 -6.54
CA ARG A 238 1.22 28.87 -5.82
C ARG A 238 0.89 27.39 -5.63
N LYS A 239 -0.36 27.05 -5.34
CA LYS A 239 -0.81 25.64 -5.23
C LYS A 239 -0.56 24.89 -6.54
N ILE A 240 -0.98 25.47 -7.67
CA ILE A 240 -0.77 24.87 -9.00
C ILE A 240 0.72 24.76 -9.33
N GLU A 241 1.50 25.79 -9.05
CA GLU A 241 2.95 25.83 -9.30
C GLU A 241 3.67 24.70 -8.56
N ILE A 242 3.46 24.59 -7.24
CA ILE A 242 4.13 23.60 -6.40
C ILE A 242 3.71 22.18 -6.80
N CYS A 243 2.41 21.92 -6.96
CA CYS A 243 1.94 20.58 -7.38
C CYS A 243 2.50 20.19 -8.75
N ARG A 244 2.55 21.12 -9.73
CA ARG A 244 3.12 20.85 -11.06
C ARG A 244 4.62 20.58 -10.99
N ARG A 245 5.36 21.33 -10.17
CA ARG A 245 6.80 21.11 -9.95
C ARG A 245 7.04 19.73 -9.34
N ALA A 246 6.33 19.40 -8.26
CA ALA A 246 6.42 18.09 -7.62
C ALA A 246 6.05 16.94 -8.56
N TYR A 247 4.97 17.06 -9.33
CA TYR A 247 4.57 16.06 -10.33
C TYR A 247 5.67 15.79 -11.35
N ASN A 248 6.28 16.85 -11.90
CA ASN A 248 7.37 16.70 -12.86
C ASN A 248 8.58 15.98 -12.25
N ILE A 249 8.99 16.35 -11.04
CA ILE A 249 10.11 15.70 -10.34
C ILE A 249 9.79 14.21 -10.10
N LEU A 250 8.62 13.90 -9.53
CA LEU A 250 8.22 12.54 -9.22
C LEU A 250 8.15 11.66 -10.47
N THR A 251 7.51 12.13 -11.53
CA THR A 251 7.28 11.32 -12.73
C THR A 251 8.50 11.24 -13.65
N LYS A 252 9.21 12.36 -13.86
CA LYS A 252 10.30 12.44 -14.86
C LYS A 252 11.67 12.10 -14.29
N GLU A 253 11.93 12.41 -13.02
CA GLU A 253 13.25 12.19 -12.40
C GLU A 253 13.28 10.94 -11.53
N VAL A 254 12.22 10.72 -10.73
CA VAL A 254 12.13 9.55 -9.83
C VAL A 254 11.55 8.31 -10.54
N GLY A 255 10.68 8.52 -11.54
CA GLY A 255 9.91 7.45 -12.16
C GLY A 255 8.84 6.88 -11.24
N PHE A 256 8.25 7.73 -10.39
CA PHE A 256 7.14 7.40 -9.52
C PHE A 256 5.86 7.22 -10.36
N PRO A 257 5.04 6.17 -10.13
CA PRO A 257 3.79 5.98 -10.85
C PRO A 257 2.83 7.16 -10.60
N PRO A 258 2.35 7.87 -11.65
CA PRO A 258 1.47 9.02 -11.46
C PRO A 258 0.15 8.67 -10.76
N GLU A 259 -0.36 7.46 -10.94
CA GLU A 259 -1.56 6.93 -10.29
C GLU A 259 -1.41 6.76 -8.77
N ASP A 260 -0.18 6.77 -8.25
CA ASP A 260 0.10 6.65 -6.81
C ASP A 260 0.38 8.02 -6.15
N ILE A 261 0.25 9.13 -6.89
CA ILE A 261 0.48 10.49 -6.41
C ILE A 261 -0.86 11.17 -6.09
N ILE A 262 -1.05 11.53 -4.83
CA ILE A 262 -2.21 12.29 -4.34
C ILE A 262 -1.70 13.69 -3.97
N PHE A 263 -2.36 14.74 -4.45
CA PHE A 263 -1.99 16.11 -4.08
C PHE A 263 -2.90 16.65 -2.98
N ASP A 264 -2.29 17.18 -1.93
CA ASP A 264 -2.97 18.04 -0.95
C ASP A 264 -2.59 19.51 -1.23
N PRO A 265 -3.52 20.32 -1.76
CA PRO A 265 -3.27 21.73 -2.06
C PRO A 265 -3.38 22.64 -0.83
N ASN A 266 -3.32 22.12 0.40
CA ASN A 266 -3.53 22.80 1.68
C ASN A 266 -4.91 23.47 1.77
N ILE A 267 -5.89 22.76 2.34
CA ILE A 267 -7.18 23.37 2.67
C ILE A 267 -6.98 24.26 3.90
N PHE A 268 -7.04 25.57 3.73
CA PHE A 268 -7.13 26.50 4.85
C PHE A 268 -8.59 26.69 5.22
N ALA A 269 -8.91 26.62 6.52
CA ALA A 269 -10.17 27.15 7.01
C ALA A 269 -10.20 28.65 6.69
N GLY A 270 -10.99 29.04 5.69
CA GLY A 270 -11.11 30.43 5.27
C GLY A 270 -11.53 31.32 6.44
N ARG A 271 -10.82 32.43 6.64
CA ARG A 271 -11.36 33.58 7.38
C ARG A 271 -12.41 34.34 6.56
N ASP A 272 -12.61 33.96 5.30
CA ASP A 272 -13.59 34.58 4.42
C ASP A 272 -14.82 33.67 4.31
N ARG A 273 -15.84 34.04 5.09
CA ARG A 273 -17.22 33.61 4.85
C ARG A 273 -17.65 34.21 3.50
N TYR A 274 -18.24 33.37 2.64
CA TYR A 274 -19.17 33.86 1.62
C TYR A 274 -20.39 34.48 2.30
#